data_AF-A0A9P8QVP0-F1
#
_entry.id   AF-A0A9P8QVP0-F1
#
_cell.length_a   1.000
_cell.length_b   1.000
_cell.length_c   1.000
_cell.angle_alpha   90.00
_cell.angle_beta   90.00
_cell.angle_gamma   90.00
#
_symmetry.space_group_name_H-M   'P 1'
#
loop_
_entity.id
_entity.type
_entity.pdbx_description
1 polymer ?
#
loop_
_entity_poly.entity_id
_entity_poly.type
_entity_poly.pdbx_seq_one_letter_code
_entity_poly.pdbx_strand_id
1 'polypeptide(L)' 'MCYQLVELYSACRCLYYQHAIDRCAAYGRPGHNIEQRTIYVGYACSAHTGHSSHHAHESRYSDSGYGSGHSSRKSYR' A
#
# COMPACT_ATOMS: atom_id res chain seq x y z
N MET A 1 -9.00 17.11 -16.20
CA MET A 1 -7.65 17.45 -15.71
C MET A 1 -7.16 16.24 -14.93
N CYS A 2 -5.87 15.91 -14.94
CA CYS A 2 -5.39 14.78 -14.15
C CYS A 2 -5.09 15.23 -12.73
N TYR A 3 -5.43 14.40 -11.74
CA TYR A 3 -5.22 14.70 -10.33
C TYR A 3 -4.32 13.65 -9.69
N GLN A 4 -3.44 14.07 -8.78
CA GLN A 4 -2.76 13.13 -7.89
C GLN A 4 -3.07 13.49 -6.44
N LEU A 5 -3.78 12.59 -5.74
CA LEU A 5 -4.03 12.75 -4.31
C LEU A 5 -2.77 12.35 -3.53
N VAL A 6 -2.35 13.21 -2.62
CA VAL A 6 -1.24 12.97 -1.71
C VAL A 6 -1.75 13.16 -0.29
N GLU A 7 -1.69 12.10 0.49
CA GLU A 7 -2.10 12.10 1.88
C GLU A 7 -0.89 12.40 2.76
N LEU A 8 -0.98 13.45 3.57
CA LEU A 8 0.07 13.86 4.51
C LEU A 8 -0.45 13.81 5.93
N TYR A 9 0.41 13.47 6.88
CA TYR A 9 0.03 13.52 8.29
C TYR A 9 -0.20 14.97 8.77
N SER A 10 -1.28 15.25 9.50
CA SER A 10 -1.62 16.65 9.85
C SER A 10 -0.58 17.37 10.72
N ALA A 11 0.08 16.66 11.65
CA ALA A 11 0.97 17.27 12.63
C ALA A 11 2.45 17.35 12.23
N CYS A 12 2.94 16.55 11.28
CA CYS A 12 4.32 16.61 10.77
C CYS A 12 4.44 16.77 9.24
N ARG A 13 3.34 16.67 8.49
CA ARG A 13 3.25 16.79 7.02
C ARG A 13 4.08 15.76 6.23
N CYS A 14 4.61 14.72 6.85
CA CYS A 14 5.25 13.61 6.14
C CYS A 14 4.24 12.86 5.27
N LEU A 15 4.73 12.20 4.21
CA LEU A 15 3.92 11.36 3.34
C LEU A 15 3.30 10.19 4.12
N TYR A 16 1.97 10.13 4.12
CA TYR A 16 1.23 8.94 4.54
C TYR A 16 1.05 8.00 3.34
N TYR A 17 0.47 8.51 2.26
CA TYR A 17 0.23 7.73 1.04
C TYR A 17 0.23 8.62 -0.21
N GLN A 18 0.79 8.11 -1.29
CA GLN A 18 0.74 8.75 -2.62
C GLN A 18 -0.12 7.90 -3.53
N HIS A 19 -1.27 8.44 -3.93
CA HIS A 19 -2.15 7.74 -4.87
C HIS A 19 -1.56 7.70 -6.28
N ALA A 20 -2.02 6.74 -7.06
CA ALA A 20 -1.87 6.79 -8.51
C ALA A 20 -2.52 8.05 -9.06
N ILE A 21 -2.03 8.53 -10.20
CA ILE A 21 -2.63 9.68 -10.89
C ILE A 21 -3.99 9.24 -11.45
N ASP A 22 -5.05 10.00 -11.14
CA ASP A 22 -6.33 9.89 -11.81
C ASP A 22 -6.19 10.47 -13.23
N ARG A 23 -6.33 9.60 -14.24
CA ARG A 23 -5.97 9.87 -15.63
C ARG A 23 -7.20 10.26 -16.42
N CYS A 24 -7.35 11.54 -16.74
CA CYS A 24 -8.34 11.97 -17.73
C CYS A 24 -7.89 11.64 -19.17
N ALA A 25 -8.81 11.69 -20.14
CA ALA A 25 -8.56 11.32 -21.55
C ALA A 25 -7.46 12.13 -22.29
N ALA A 26 -6.94 13.20 -21.68
CA ALA A 26 -5.82 14.00 -22.18
C ALA A 26 -4.45 13.63 -21.57
N TYR A 27 -4.37 12.61 -20.72
CA TYR A 27 -3.12 12.17 -20.09
C TYR A 27 -2.02 11.93 -21.13
N GLY A 28 -0.83 12.48 -20.89
CA GLY A 28 0.35 12.32 -21.75
C GLY A 28 0.37 13.20 -23.00
N ARG A 29 -0.63 14.06 -23.22
CA ARG A 29 -0.59 15.06 -24.31
C ARG A 29 0.34 16.23 -23.94
N PRO A 30 1.03 16.87 -24.93
CA PRO A 30 1.80 18.09 -24.69
C PRO A 30 0.95 19.18 -24.04
N GLY A 31 1.50 19.89 -23.05
CA GLY A 31 0.79 20.92 -22.28
C GLY A 31 -0.24 20.38 -21.27
N HIS A 32 -0.38 19.06 -21.10
CA HIS A 32 -1.28 18.48 -20.12
C HIS A 32 -0.61 18.30 -18.75
N ASN A 33 -0.92 19.20 -17.81
CA ASN A 33 -0.39 19.16 -16.45
C ASN A 33 -1.20 18.24 -15.53
N ILE A 34 -0.51 17.68 -14.52
CA ILE A 34 -1.12 16.93 -13.41
C ILE A 34 -1.19 17.88 -12.21
N GLU A 35 -2.37 18.00 -11.61
CA GLU A 35 -2.58 18.82 -10.41
C GLU A 35 -2.47 17.93 -9.16
N GLN A 36 -1.47 18.19 -8.31
CA GLN A 36 -1.34 17.50 -7.03
C GLN A 36 -2.28 18.13 -6.00
N ARG A 37 -3.06 17.30 -5.30
CA ARG A 37 -3.95 17.72 -4.21
C ARG A 37 -3.54 17.05 -2.92
N THR A 38 -3.18 17.87 -1.95
CA THR A 38 -2.81 17.41 -0.61
C THR A 38 -4.04 17.32 0.29
N ILE A 39 -4.23 16.18 0.94
CA ILE A 39 -5.19 16.03 2.05
C ILE A 39 -4.43 15.69 3.33
N TYR A 40 -4.86 16.29 4.45
CA TYR A 40 -4.27 16.01 5.75
C TYR A 40 -5.05 14.92 6.47
N VAL A 41 -4.38 13.81 6.78
CA VAL A 41 -4.97 12.60 7.36
C VAL A 41 -4.29 12.23 8.68
N GLY A 42 -5.07 11.83 9.68
CA GLY A 42 -4.55 11.47 11.01
C GLY A 42 -3.76 12.57 11.72
N TYR A 43 -3.16 12.25 12.87
CA TYR A 43 -2.24 13.13 13.61
C TYR A 43 -0.95 12.34 13.86
N ALA A 44 0.19 12.84 13.41
CA ALA A 44 1.47 12.15 13.61
C ALA A 44 2.67 13.09 13.76
N CYS A 45 3.79 12.64 14.32
CA CYS A 45 4.03 12.31 15.73
C CYS A 45 5.55 12.01 15.87
N SER A 46 6.01 11.46 16.99
CA SER A 46 7.44 11.25 17.29
C SER A 46 8.12 10.26 16.33
N ALA A 47 8.59 10.75 15.18
CA ALA A 47 9.09 9.98 14.03
C ALA A 47 8.08 9.11 13.27
N HIS A 48 7.11 8.39 13.90
CA HIS A 48 5.79 8.03 13.30
C HIS A 48 4.75 7.14 14.07
N THR A 49 4.82 6.73 15.34
CA THR A 49 5.73 7.02 16.47
C THR A 49 6.92 6.06 16.57
N GLY A 50 6.93 4.98 15.77
CA GLY A 50 7.91 3.92 15.95
C GLY A 50 8.10 2.93 14.80
N HIS A 51 7.05 2.55 14.05
CA HIS A 51 7.17 1.49 13.02
C HIS A 51 6.17 1.59 11.84
N SER A 52 5.55 2.75 11.63
CA SER A 52 4.35 2.92 10.79
C SER A 52 4.63 3.05 9.29
N SER A 53 5.19 2.02 8.64
CA SER A 53 5.48 2.06 7.18
C SER A 53 5.44 0.70 6.46
N HIS A 54 4.48 -0.17 6.79
CA HIS A 54 4.14 -1.35 5.97
C HIS A 54 2.72 -1.24 5.40
N HIS A 55 2.55 -0.33 4.43
CA HIS A 55 1.38 -0.35 3.56
C HIS A 55 1.44 -1.56 2.62
N ALA A 56 0.47 -2.46 2.79
CA ALA A 56 -0.10 -3.38 1.81
C ALA A 56 0.84 -4.34 1.04
N HIS A 57 0.71 -5.65 1.32
CA HIS A 57 -0.12 -6.53 0.48
C HIS A 57 -0.15 -7.98 1.04
N GLU A 58 -0.97 -8.24 2.07
CA GLU A 58 -1.25 -9.62 2.50
C GLU A 58 -2.46 -10.20 1.76
N SER A 59 -2.36 -10.29 0.43
CA SER A 59 -3.23 -11.18 -0.34
C SER A 59 -2.65 -12.60 -0.29
N ARG A 60 -2.74 -13.25 0.86
CA ARG A 60 -2.67 -14.71 0.97
C ARG A 60 -4.02 -15.25 1.45
N TYR A 61 -4.97 -15.29 0.52
CA TYR A 61 -6.00 -16.32 0.54
C TYR A 61 -5.28 -17.67 0.41
N SER A 62 -4.90 -18.27 1.55
CA SER A 62 -4.50 -19.67 1.60
C SER A 62 -5.76 -20.51 1.62
N ASP A 63 -6.20 -20.85 0.41
CA ASP A 63 -7.36 -21.70 0.15
C ASP A 63 -7.25 -23.07 0.84
N SER A 64 -8.41 -23.60 1.22
CA SER A 64 -8.58 -24.83 1.98
C SER A 64 -8.45 -26.05 1.06
N GLY A 65 -7.52 -26.97 1.32
CA GLY A 65 -7.39 -28.14 0.44
C GLY A 65 -6.54 -29.30 0.95
N TYR A 66 -7.23 -30.35 1.42
CA TYR A 66 -6.83 -31.77 1.53
C TYR A 66 -5.55 -32.15 2.32
N GLY A 67 -5.73 -33.09 3.26
CA GLY A 67 -4.64 -33.85 3.85
C GLY A 67 -4.55 -35.25 3.24
N SER A 68 -3.33 -35.75 3.07
CA SER A 68 -3.05 -37.16 2.80
C SER A 68 -1.96 -37.65 3.75
N GLY A 69 -2.33 -38.50 4.71
CA GLY A 69 -1.39 -39.05 5.67
C GLY A 69 -0.42 -40.03 5.00
N HIS A 70 0.89 -39.79 5.12
CA HIS A 70 1.92 -40.72 4.68
C HIS A 70 2.53 -41.48 5.86
N SER A 71 2.39 -42.79 5.81
CA SER A 71 2.63 -43.72 6.91
C SER A 71 4.09 -43.82 7.34
N SER A 72 4.30 -43.92 8.66
CA SER A 72 5.61 -44.13 9.27
C SER A 72 6.27 -45.45 8.84
N ARG A 73 7.52 -45.39 8.37
CA ARG A 73 8.44 -46.54 8.37
C ARG A 73 9.84 -46.09 8.82
N LYS A 74 10.07 -46.15 10.13
CA LYS A 74 11.37 -45.87 10.75
C LYS A 74 12.10 -47.21 10.96
N SER A 75 12.94 -47.60 10.01
CA SER A 75 13.77 -48.81 10.15
C SER A 75 15.05 -48.47 10.90
N TYR A 76 15.27 -49.11 12.06
CA TYR A 76 16.57 -49.12 12.70
C TYR A 76 17.49 -50.13 12.00
N ARG A 77 18.77 -49.77 11.89
CA ARG A 77 19.93 -50.66 11.74
C ARG A 77 21.14 -49.95 12.34
#